data_AF-A0A0M4EGH7-F1
#
_entry.id   AF-A0A0M4EGH7-F1
#
_cell.length_a   1.000
_cell.length_b   1.000
_cell.length_c   1.000
_cell.angle_alpha   90.00
_cell.angle_beta   90.00
_cell.angle_gamma   90.00
#
_symmetry.space_group_name_H-M   'P 1'
#
loop_
_entity.id
_entity.type
_entity.pdbx_description
1 polymer ?
#
loop_
_entity_poly.entity_id
_entity_poly.type
_entity_poly.pdbx_seq_one_letter_code
_entity_poly.pdbx_strand_id
1 'polypeptide(L)'
;MWLSRLYLATEFMHQCVLGSCLAYVAFRHRQRYLLQLYAWPRCRAIMMIILLGCLALAVYFIKLRLQLDPHWSVRQAFKWCPEPTYMRHEASPIFLLSRDLGYLLGFALALPLAANNSRSNCLMRRLVVIGTLAIVNHMLQAYTPKQFGRFAFLAYEFSRNALYSLMLFKFLPRLAQTKEKCS
;
A
#
# COMPACT_ATOMS: atom_id res chain seq x y z
N MET A 1 -8.22 -11.58 1.98
CA MET A 1 -8.76 -10.51 2.84
C MET A 1 -10.25 -10.69 3.18
N TRP A 2 -11.10 -11.22 2.29
CA TRP A 2 -12.54 -11.42 2.61
C TRP A 2 -12.82 -12.64 3.51
N LEU A 3 -12.01 -13.72 3.43
CA LEU A 3 -12.19 -14.89 4.31
C LEU A 3 -12.14 -14.55 5.81
N SER A 4 -11.25 -13.64 6.22
CA SER A 4 -11.16 -13.24 7.62
C SER A 4 -12.38 -12.42 8.09
N ARG A 5 -13.01 -11.66 7.20
CA ARG A 5 -14.21 -10.86 7.50
C ARG A 5 -15.47 -11.73 7.57
N LEU A 6 -15.51 -12.78 6.75
CA LEU A 6 -16.54 -13.81 6.79
C LEU A 6 -16.43 -14.63 8.10
N TYR A 7 -15.20 -14.99 8.49
CA TYR A 7 -14.93 -15.74 9.73
C TYR A 7 -15.30 -14.96 10.99
N LEU A 8 -15.12 -13.64 10.98
CA LEU A 8 -15.52 -12.73 12.06
C LEU A 8 -17.02 -12.34 11.99
N ALA A 9 -17.79 -12.89 11.06
CA ALA A 9 -19.21 -12.58 10.82
C ALA A 9 -19.52 -11.08 10.63
N THR A 10 -18.52 -10.29 10.22
CA THR A 10 -18.64 -8.83 10.13
C THR A 10 -19.37 -8.35 8.86
N GLU A 11 -19.48 -9.20 7.83
CA GLU A 11 -20.09 -8.86 6.54
C GLU A 11 -20.84 -10.06 5.98
N PHE A 12 -21.96 -9.82 5.28
CA PHE A 12 -22.76 -10.91 4.71
C PHE A 12 -22.06 -11.55 3.50
N MET A 13 -22.24 -12.86 3.34
CA MET A 13 -21.60 -13.63 2.27
C MET A 13 -21.94 -13.10 0.87
N HIS A 14 -23.20 -12.67 0.65
CA HIS A 14 -23.63 -12.10 -0.62
C HIS A 14 -22.92 -10.77 -0.95
N GLN A 15 -22.64 -9.92 0.05
CA GLN A 15 -21.89 -8.67 -0.16
C GLN A 15 -20.44 -8.95 -0.59
N CYS A 16 -19.82 -9.97 0.00
CA CYS A 16 -18.47 -10.40 -0.35
C CYS A 16 -18.39 -10.92 -1.80
N VAL A 17 -19.35 -11.76 -2.20
CA VAL A 17 -19.41 -12.34 -3.55
C VAL A 17 -19.71 -11.26 -4.60
N LEU A 18 -20.71 -10.41 -4.34
CA LEU A 18 -21.05 -9.31 -5.24
C LEU A 18 -19.91 -8.30 -5.36
N GLY A 19 -19.26 -7.95 -4.25
CA GLY A 19 -18.08 -7.08 -4.25
C GLY A 19 -16.92 -7.67 -5.07
N SER A 20 -16.69 -8.99 -4.97
CA SER A 20 -15.67 -9.67 -5.76
C SER A 20 -15.99 -9.68 -7.25
N CYS A 21 -17.24 -9.91 -7.62
CA CYS A 21 -17.71 -9.86 -9.00
C CYS A 21 -17.55 -8.46 -9.60
N LEU A 22 -18.01 -7.43 -8.88
CA LEU A 22 -17.88 -6.03 -9.29
C LEU A 22 -16.41 -5.61 -9.45
N ALA A 23 -15.54 -6.01 -8.52
CA ALA A 23 -14.12 -5.73 -8.60
C ALA A 23 -13.48 -6.38 -9.84
N TYR A 24 -13.84 -7.62 -10.17
CA TYR A 24 -13.35 -8.32 -11.36
C TYR A 24 -13.79 -7.62 -12.65
N VAL A 25 -15.08 -7.26 -12.76
CA VAL A 25 -15.63 -6.54 -13.93
C VAL A 25 -14.96 -5.17 -14.07
N ALA A 26 -14.82 -4.43 -12.97
CA ALA A 26 -14.15 -3.13 -12.95
C ALA A 26 -12.68 -3.24 -13.38
N PHE A 27 -11.96 -4.26 -12.91
CA PHE A 27 -10.58 -4.51 -13.31
C PHE A 27 -10.46 -4.79 -14.81
N ARG A 28 -11.32 -5.65 -15.35
CA ARG A 28 -11.33 -5.98 -16.79
C ARG A 28 -11.63 -4.76 -17.64
N HIS A 29 -12.58 -3.92 -17.23
CA HIS A 29 -12.89 -2.68 -17.94
C HIS A 29 -11.75 -1.65 -17.82
N ARG A 30 -11.12 -1.55 -16.65
CA ARG A 30 -10.07 -0.57 -16.36
C ARG A 30 -8.68 -0.97 -16.84
N GLN A 31 -8.49 -2.21 -17.30
CA GLN A 31 -7.20 -2.73 -17.76
C GLN A 31 -6.55 -1.86 -18.86
N ARG A 32 -7.35 -1.31 -19.77
CA ARG A 32 -6.86 -0.41 -20.82
C ARG A 32 -6.25 0.88 -20.24
N TYR A 33 -6.85 1.44 -19.19
CA TYR A 33 -6.31 2.63 -18.51
C TYR A 33 -5.08 2.30 -17.67
N LEU A 34 -4.95 1.08 -17.13
CA LEU A 34 -3.75 0.66 -16.41
C LEU A 34 -2.50 0.71 -17.30
N LEU A 35 -2.60 0.26 -18.56
CA LEU A 35 -1.49 0.36 -19.52
C LEU A 35 -1.10 1.82 -19.80
N GLN A 36 -2.08 2.71 -19.88
CA GLN A 36 -1.82 4.15 -20.03
C GLN A 36 -1.15 4.73 -18.78
N LEU A 37 -1.57 4.32 -17.58
CA LEU A 37 -0.95 4.73 -16.32
C LEU A 37 0.52 4.29 -16.25
N TYR A 38 0.86 3.09 -16.73
CA TYR A 38 2.25 2.64 -16.79
C TYR A 38 3.14 3.48 -17.71
N ALA A 39 2.55 4.07 -18.75
CA ALA A 39 3.23 4.95 -19.71
C ALA A 39 3.26 6.42 -19.27
N TRP A 40 2.68 6.77 -18.12
CA TRP A 40 2.66 8.16 -17.67
C TRP A 40 4.07 8.69 -17.36
N PRO A 41 4.32 9.99 -17.65
CA PRO A 41 5.57 10.61 -17.25
C PRO A 41 5.65 10.67 -15.72
N ARG A 42 6.82 10.31 -15.18
CA ARG A 42 7.10 10.27 -13.73
C ARG A 42 6.64 11.52 -13.00
N CYS A 43 6.96 12.71 -13.55
CA CYS A 43 6.64 13.99 -12.93
C CYS A 43 5.12 14.16 -12.73
N ARG A 44 4.31 13.75 -13.70
CA ARG A 44 2.84 13.83 -13.60
C ARG A 44 2.30 12.88 -12.54
N ALA A 45 2.82 11.66 -12.48
CA ALA A 45 2.41 10.68 -11.48
C ALA A 45 2.76 11.13 -10.05
N ILE A 46 3.98 11.66 -9.85
CA ILE A 46 4.42 12.21 -8.55
C ILE A 46 3.54 13.41 -8.15
N MET A 47 3.28 14.35 -9.07
CA MET A 47 2.44 15.52 -8.81
C MET A 47 1.02 15.12 -8.39
N MET A 48 0.43 14.11 -9.04
CA MET A 48 -0.91 13.59 -8.68
C MET A 48 -0.95 13.02 -7.26
N ILE A 49 0.11 12.33 -6.83
CA ILE A 49 0.18 11.75 -5.49
C ILE A 49 0.41 12.84 -4.43
N ILE A 50 1.25 13.82 -4.73
CA ILE A 50 1.43 14.99 -3.86
C ILE A 50 0.08 15.72 -3.71
N LEU A 51 -0.65 15.94 -4.80
CA LEU A 51 -1.97 16.55 -4.78
C LEU A 51 -2.95 15.75 -3.92
N LEU A 52 -2.95 14.41 -4.04
CA LEU A 52 -3.80 13.54 -3.24
C LEU A 52 -3.44 13.59 -1.75
N GLY A 53 -2.14 13.64 -1.42
CA GLY A 53 -1.65 13.84 -0.06
C GLY A 53 -2.07 15.18 0.52
N CYS A 54 -1.92 16.26 -0.24
CA CYS A 54 -2.37 17.60 0.13
C CYS A 54 -3.89 17.65 0.35
N LEU A 55 -4.67 17.00 -0.52
CA LEU A 55 -6.12 16.91 -0.38
C LEU A 55 -6.50 16.18 0.92
N ALA A 56 -5.82 15.08 1.24
CA ALA A 56 -6.10 14.36 2.48
C ALA A 56 -5.73 15.17 3.73
N LEU A 57 -4.64 15.93 3.70
CA LEU A 57 -4.28 16.89 4.75
C LEU A 57 -5.33 17.99 4.87
N ALA A 58 -5.81 18.55 3.75
CA ALA A 58 -6.85 19.56 3.75
C ALA A 58 -8.14 19.04 4.40
N VAL A 59 -8.57 17.82 4.06
CA VAL A 59 -9.74 17.16 4.68
C VAL A 59 -9.51 16.96 6.19
N TYR A 60 -8.30 16.59 6.61
CA TYR A 60 -7.96 16.49 8.04
C TYR A 60 -8.12 17.82 8.76
N PHE A 61 -7.59 18.91 8.20
CA PHE A 61 -7.72 20.24 8.79
C PHE A 61 -9.17 20.76 8.79
N ILE A 62 -9.94 20.48 7.72
CA ILE A 62 -11.37 20.82 7.66
C ILE A 62 -12.14 20.10 8.78
N LYS A 63 -11.90 18.80 8.98
CA LYS A 63 -12.51 18.05 10.08
C LYS A 63 -12.15 18.65 11.44
N LEU A 64 -10.90 19.03 11.63
CA LEU A 64 -10.44 19.68 12.86
C LEU A 64 -11.14 21.03 13.10
N ARG A 65 -11.37 21.83 12.04
CA ARG A 65 -12.12 23.09 12.11
C ARG A 65 -13.60 22.89 12.45
N LEU A 66 -14.20 21.80 11.96
CA LEU A 66 -15.58 21.42 12.27
C LEU A 66 -15.76 20.78 13.66
N GLN A 67 -14.71 20.76 14.50
CA GLN A 67 -14.68 20.07 15.80
C GLN A 67 -14.99 18.57 15.70
N LEU A 68 -14.86 17.97 14.51
CA LEU A 68 -14.98 16.54 14.32
C LEU A 68 -13.65 15.89 14.65
N ASP A 69 -13.59 15.18 15.77
CA ASP A 69 -12.40 14.44 16.19
C ASP A 69 -11.92 13.49 15.08
N PRO A 70 -10.77 13.73 14.42
CA PRO A 70 -10.27 12.82 13.38
C PRO A 70 -9.86 11.46 13.96
N HIS A 71 -9.65 11.41 15.28
CA HIS A 71 -9.36 10.20 16.05
C HIS A 71 -10.62 9.57 16.66
N TRP A 72 -11.82 10.00 16.28
CA TRP A 72 -13.08 9.45 16.81
C TRP A 72 -13.14 7.93 16.64
N SER A 73 -12.74 7.41 15.48
CA SER A 73 -12.67 5.96 15.24
C SER A 73 -11.74 5.22 16.21
N VAL A 74 -10.61 5.85 16.57
CA VAL A 74 -9.66 5.27 17.53
C VAL A 74 -10.27 5.26 18.93
N ARG A 75 -10.93 6.36 19.35
CA ARG A 75 -11.62 6.43 20.64
C ARG A 75 -12.75 5.41 20.75
N GLN A 76 -13.56 5.26 19.70
CA GLN A 76 -14.61 4.23 19.67
C GLN A 76 -14.00 2.83 19.77
N ALA A 77 -12.92 2.55 19.05
CA ALA A 77 -12.29 1.25 19.12
C ALA A 77 -11.75 0.95 20.53
N PHE A 78 -11.24 1.95 21.28
CA PHE A 78 -10.82 1.75 22.67
C PHE A 78 -12.00 1.53 23.62
N LYS A 79 -13.15 2.16 23.35
CA LYS A 79 -14.36 2.03 24.17
C LYS A 79 -14.94 0.61 24.13
N TRP A 80 -14.87 -0.06 22.99
CA TRP A 80 -15.47 -1.39 22.77
C TRP A 80 -14.46 -2.53 22.83
N CYS A 81 -13.17 -2.25 23.05
CA CYS A 81 -12.14 -3.28 23.14
C CYS A 81 -11.99 -3.75 24.60
N PRO A 82 -12.09 -5.07 24.87
CA PRO A 82 -11.98 -5.59 26.23
C PRO A 82 -10.57 -5.44 26.82
N GLU A 83 -9.53 -5.35 25.97
CA GLU A 83 -8.16 -5.15 26.45
C GLU A 83 -7.34 -4.27 25.47
N PRO A 84 -6.82 -3.11 25.93
CA PRO A 84 -6.20 -2.12 25.04
C PRO A 84 -4.83 -2.56 24.48
N THR A 85 -4.22 -3.61 25.04
CA THR A 85 -2.93 -4.16 24.59
C THR A 85 -3.02 -4.81 23.20
N TYR A 86 -4.21 -5.29 22.80
CA TYR A 86 -4.44 -5.81 21.45
C TYR A 86 -4.49 -4.72 20.38
N MET A 87 -4.62 -3.44 20.78
CA MET A 87 -4.77 -2.37 19.82
C MET A 87 -3.43 -1.95 19.23
N ARG A 88 -3.16 -2.37 18.00
CA ARG A 88 -1.99 -1.93 17.25
C ARG A 88 -2.18 -0.47 16.81
N HIS A 89 -1.28 0.42 17.23
CA HIS A 89 -1.26 1.83 16.79
C HIS A 89 -1.15 1.98 15.25
N GLU A 90 -0.58 0.98 14.59
CA GLU A 90 -0.47 0.85 13.14
C GLU A 90 -1.82 0.65 12.43
N ALA A 91 -2.90 0.35 13.17
CA ALA A 91 -4.25 0.24 12.61
C ALA A 91 -4.98 1.58 12.53
N SER A 92 -4.35 2.69 12.95
CA SER A 92 -4.98 4.01 12.91
C SER A 92 -5.20 4.48 11.46
N PRO A 93 -6.31 5.18 11.18
CA PRO A 93 -6.66 5.59 9.81
C PRO A 93 -5.61 6.51 9.17
N ILE A 94 -4.96 7.37 9.97
CA ILE A 94 -3.89 8.26 9.51
C ILE A 94 -2.65 7.46 9.11
N PHE A 95 -2.33 6.41 9.87
CA PHE A 95 -1.21 5.53 9.56
C PHE A 95 -1.44 4.75 8.27
N LEU A 96 -2.63 4.15 8.10
CA LEU A 96 -3.00 3.46 6.87
C LEU A 96 -2.89 4.40 5.67
N LEU A 97 -3.39 5.62 5.80
CA LEU A 97 -3.31 6.63 4.75
C LEU A 97 -1.85 6.95 4.37
N SER A 98 -0.97 7.15 5.36
CA SER A 98 0.45 7.42 5.12
C SER A 98 1.14 6.26 4.41
N ARG A 99 0.83 5.02 4.80
CA ARG A 99 1.37 3.81 4.21
C ARG A 99 0.93 3.70 2.74
N ASP A 100 -0.36 3.91 2.47
CA ASP A 100 -0.91 3.79 1.12
C ASP A 100 -0.37 4.88 0.19
N LEU A 101 -0.22 6.12 0.69
CA LEU A 101 0.46 7.20 -0.04
C LEU A 101 1.94 6.88 -0.30
N GLY A 102 2.63 6.26 0.66
CA GLY A 102 4.01 5.79 0.50
C GLY A 102 4.13 4.76 -0.63
N TYR A 103 3.28 3.73 -0.63
CA TYR A 103 3.26 2.73 -1.69
C TYR A 103 2.99 3.34 -3.08
N LEU A 104 2.03 4.27 -3.16
CA LEU A 104 1.72 4.99 -4.39
C LEU A 104 2.91 5.84 -4.85
N LEU A 105 3.59 6.55 -3.94
CA LEU A 105 4.76 7.35 -4.28
C LEU A 105 5.88 6.48 -4.85
N GLY A 106 6.19 5.36 -4.19
CA GLY A 106 7.20 4.43 -4.68
C GLY A 106 6.85 3.82 -6.04
N PHE A 107 5.56 3.58 -6.30
CA PHE A 107 5.07 3.18 -7.62
C PHE A 107 5.29 4.28 -8.67
N ALA A 108 4.91 5.53 -8.38
CA ALA A 108 5.11 6.65 -9.31
C ALA A 108 6.58 6.94 -9.61
N LEU A 109 7.48 6.73 -8.63
CA LEU A 109 8.92 6.83 -8.84
C LEU A 109 9.48 5.70 -9.71
N ALA A 110 8.79 4.54 -9.76
CA ALA A 110 9.19 3.40 -10.59
C ALA A 110 8.70 3.50 -12.05
N LEU A 111 7.74 4.37 -12.36
CA LEU A 111 7.31 4.66 -13.74
C LEU A 111 8.45 5.28 -14.58
N PRO A 112 8.37 5.31 -15.92
CA PRO A 112 7.52 4.42 -16.71
C PRO A 112 8.02 2.99 -16.58
N LEU A 113 7.09 2.05 -16.43
CA LEU A 113 7.41 0.64 -16.37
C LEU A 113 7.45 0.11 -17.80
N ALA A 114 8.66 -0.23 -18.28
CA ALA A 114 8.81 -0.80 -19.62
C ALA A 114 8.05 -2.13 -19.68
N ALA A 115 7.04 -2.21 -20.55
CA ALA A 115 6.31 -3.44 -20.86
C ALA A 115 7.23 -4.39 -21.63
N ASN A 116 8.20 -5.00 -20.95
CA ASN A 116 9.12 -5.90 -21.61
C ASN A 116 8.47 -7.29 -21.71
N ASN A 117 8.18 -7.72 -22.94
CA ASN A 117 7.49 -8.97 -23.28
C ASN A 117 8.39 -10.22 -23.13
N SER A 118 9.44 -10.13 -22.31
CA SER A 118 10.38 -11.20 -22.03
C SER A 118 9.72 -12.27 -21.17
N ARG A 119 9.17 -13.28 -21.83
CA ARG A 119 8.53 -14.49 -21.28
C ARG A 119 9.54 -15.49 -20.68
N SER A 120 10.59 -15.02 -20.00
CA SER A 120 11.49 -15.90 -19.23
C SER A 120 10.91 -16.14 -17.83
N ASN A 121 10.08 -17.17 -17.73
CA ASN A 121 9.41 -17.57 -16.50
C ASN A 121 10.37 -18.31 -15.56
N CYS A 122 11.13 -17.59 -14.75
CA CYS A 122 11.62 -18.16 -13.49
C CYS A 122 10.74 -17.63 -12.35
N LEU A 123 9.53 -18.20 -12.24
CA LEU A 123 8.59 -17.89 -11.15
C LEU A 123 9.27 -18.05 -9.79
N MET A 124 10.08 -19.10 -9.63
CA MET A 124 10.83 -19.36 -8.40
C MET A 124 11.77 -18.20 -8.05
N ARG A 125 12.58 -17.69 -8.98
CA ARG A 125 13.47 -16.55 -8.72
C ARG A 125 12.70 -15.28 -8.35
N ARG A 126 11.55 -15.02 -8.99
CA ARG A 126 10.68 -13.90 -8.62
C ARG A 126 10.13 -14.06 -7.21
N LEU A 127 9.64 -15.25 -6.86
CA LEU A 127 9.13 -15.55 -5.52
C LEU A 127 10.22 -15.42 -4.45
N VAL A 128 11.44 -15.88 -4.72
CA VAL A 128 12.60 -15.71 -3.83
C VAL A 128 12.88 -14.23 -3.60
N VAL A 129 12.94 -13.41 -4.66
CA VAL A 129 13.19 -11.97 -4.54
C VAL A 129 12.08 -11.23 -3.79
N ILE A 130 10.81 -11.57 -4.06
CA ILE A 130 9.67 -11.00 -3.33
C ILE A 130 9.76 -11.40 -1.85
N GLY A 131 10.05 -12.68 -1.57
CA GLY A 131 10.19 -13.21 -0.23
C GLY A 131 11.32 -12.53 0.55
N THR A 132 12.50 -12.36 -0.06
CA THR A 132 13.62 -11.67 0.60
C THR A 132 13.30 -10.21 0.88
N LEU A 133 12.71 -9.48 -0.08
CA LEU A 133 12.25 -8.10 0.16
C LEU A 133 11.22 -8.04 1.30
N ALA A 134 10.27 -8.97 1.33
CA ALA A 134 9.23 -9.02 2.36
C ALA A 134 9.83 -9.26 3.74
N ILE A 135 10.81 -10.17 3.85
CA ILE A 135 11.53 -10.44 5.11
C ILE A 135 12.30 -9.18 5.54
N VAL A 136 13.04 -8.54 4.64
CA VAL A 136 13.77 -7.31 4.95
C VAL A 136 12.84 -6.19 5.41
N ASN A 137 11.69 -6.01 4.75
CA ASN A 137 10.69 -5.02 5.16
C ASN A 137 10.11 -5.33 6.54
N HIS A 138 9.86 -6.61 6.84
CA HIS A 138 9.39 -7.03 8.15
C HIS A 138 10.43 -6.80 9.24
N MET A 139 11.70 -7.08 8.97
CA MET A 139 12.80 -6.78 9.88
C MET A 139 12.92 -5.27 10.14
N LEU A 140 12.89 -4.45 9.09
CA LEU A 140 12.89 -2.99 9.22
C LEU A 140 11.70 -2.47 10.03
N GLN A 141 10.54 -3.13 9.96
CA GLN A 141 9.39 -2.83 10.79
C GLN A 141 9.63 -3.16 12.27
N ALA A 142 10.32 -4.25 12.58
CA ALA A 142 10.67 -4.59 13.95
C ALA A 142 11.64 -3.57 14.59
N TYR A 143 12.55 -3.00 13.79
CA TYR A 143 13.49 -1.95 14.21
C TYR A 143 12.92 -0.53 14.16
N THR A 144 11.60 -0.37 14.04
CA THR A 144 10.97 0.95 13.97
C THR A 144 11.31 1.78 15.21
N PRO A 145 11.88 2.99 15.04
CA PRO A 145 12.31 3.79 16.18
C PRO A 145 11.09 4.51 16.79
N LYS A 146 10.48 3.88 17.80
CA LYS A 146 9.24 4.37 18.48
C LYS A 146 9.45 5.60 19.37
N GLN A 147 10.71 5.97 19.61
CA GLN A 147 11.15 6.92 20.65
C GLN A 147 11.29 8.38 20.17
N PHE A 148 11.34 8.64 18.85
CA PHE A 148 11.57 9.99 18.30
C PHE A 148 10.29 10.79 18.00
N GLY A 149 9.17 10.40 18.59
CA GLY A 149 7.88 11.06 18.41
C GLY A 149 7.08 10.60 17.19
N ARG A 150 5.81 11.04 17.12
CA ARG A 150 4.81 10.53 16.17
C ARG A 150 5.12 10.89 14.71
N PHE A 151 5.68 12.07 14.47
CA PHE A 151 6.02 12.53 13.12
C PHE A 151 7.22 11.77 12.53
N ALA A 152 8.27 11.53 13.32
CA ALA A 152 9.43 10.75 12.89
C ALA A 152 9.04 9.30 12.59
N PHE A 153 8.20 8.70 13.43
CA PHE A 153 7.63 7.37 13.18
C PHE A 153 6.84 7.32 11.87
N LEU A 154 5.95 8.29 11.64
CA LEU A 154 5.14 8.37 10.42
C LEU A 154 6.01 8.56 9.16
N ALA A 155 7.02 9.42 9.23
CA ALA A 155 7.93 9.69 8.12
C ALA A 155 8.82 8.48 7.79
N TYR A 156 9.30 7.76 8.81
CA TYR A 156 10.04 6.52 8.62
C TYR A 156 9.18 5.46 7.92
N GLU A 157 7.94 5.28 8.38
CA GLU A 157 6.98 4.34 7.82
C GLU A 157 6.61 4.67 6.38
N PHE A 158 6.30 5.95 6.11
CA PHE A 158 6.08 6.44 4.75
C PHE A 158 7.27 6.10 3.84
N SER A 159 8.49 6.42 4.29
CA SER A 159 9.72 6.21 3.52
C SER A 159 10.00 4.73 3.29
N ARG A 160 9.84 3.88 4.31
CA ARG A 160 10.01 2.43 4.19
C ARG A 160 9.05 1.83 3.16
N ASN A 161 7.77 2.19 3.23
CA ASN A 161 6.76 1.68 2.30
C ASN A 161 6.98 2.20 0.87
N ALA A 162 7.42 3.45 0.71
CA ALA A 162 7.82 3.99 -0.59
C ALA A 162 9.04 3.26 -1.18
N LEU A 163 10.08 3.02 -0.37
CA LEU A 163 11.27 2.28 -0.79
C LEU A 163 10.92 0.83 -1.15
N TYR A 164 10.11 0.15 -0.36
CA TYR A 164 9.66 -1.21 -0.64
C TYR A 164 8.92 -1.30 -1.98
N SER A 165 7.95 -0.41 -2.22
CA SER A 165 7.22 -0.33 -3.49
C SER A 165 8.16 -0.07 -4.67
N LEU A 166 9.04 0.92 -4.53
CA LEU A 166 10.01 1.28 -5.55
C LEU A 166 10.92 0.09 -5.88
N MET A 167 11.43 -0.61 -4.85
CA MET A 167 12.28 -1.75 -5.07
C MET A 167 11.53 -2.87 -5.78
N LEU A 168 10.30 -3.15 -5.38
CA LEU A 168 9.47 -4.18 -5.98
C LEU A 168 9.19 -3.88 -7.47
N PHE A 169 8.78 -2.66 -7.81
CA PHE A 169 8.48 -2.33 -9.21
C PHE A 169 9.73 -2.13 -10.08
N LYS A 170 10.87 -1.71 -9.52
CA LYS A 170 12.09 -1.41 -10.29
C LYS A 170 13.05 -2.60 -10.40
N PHE A 171 13.23 -3.39 -9.34
CA PHE A 171 14.17 -4.53 -9.34
C PHE A 171 13.55 -5.80 -9.91
N LEU A 172 12.27 -6.05 -9.67
CA LEU A 172 11.59 -7.26 -10.16
C LEU A 172 11.66 -7.44 -11.69
N PRO A 173 11.48 -6.39 -12.53
CA PRO A 173 11.70 -6.51 -13.97
C PRO A 173 13.18 -6.66 -14.34
N ARG A 174 14.11 -5.99 -13.64
CA ARG A 174 15.57 -6.10 -13.93
C ARG A 174 16.13 -7.48 -13.59
N LEU A 175 15.65 -8.09 -12.51
CA LEU A 175 16.07 -9.42 -12.07
C LEU A 175 15.48 -10.50 -12.97
N ALA A 176 14.32 -10.27 -13.57
CA ALA A 176 13.80 -11.12 -14.64
C ALA A 176 14.64 -11.06 -15.92
N GLN A 177 15.36 -9.96 -16.17
CA GLN A 177 16.20 -9.78 -17.36
C GLN A 177 17.62 -10.36 -17.21
N THR A 178 18.12 -10.57 -15.98
CA THR A 178 19.56 -10.84 -15.77
C THR A 178 20.04 -12.25 -16.11
N LYS A 179 19.21 -13.14 -16.67
CA LYS A 179 19.68 -14.48 -17.10
C LYS A 179 18.95 -14.97 -18.34
N GLU A 180 19.56 -14.77 -19.50
CA GLU A 180 19.69 -15.89 -20.44
C GLU A 180 20.24 -17.11 -19.66
N LYS A 181 19.67 -18.29 -19.92
CA LYS A 181 19.95 -19.59 -19.26
C LYS A 181 19.37 -19.76 -17.86
N CYS A 182 18.07 -20.04 -17.80
CA CYS A 182 17.59 -21.06 -16.87
C CYS A 182 17.79 -22.40 -17.58
N SER A 183 18.84 -23.12 -17.19
CA SER A 183 19.02 -24.54 -17.52
C SER A 183 18.19 -25.39 -16.57
#